data_AF-A0A4Y2N2Z0-F1
#
_entry.id   AF-A0A4Y2N2Z0-F1
#
_cell.length_a   1.000
_cell.length_b   1.000
_cell.length_c   1.000
_cell.angle_alpha   90.00
_cell.angle_beta   90.00
_cell.angle_gamma   90.00
#
_symmetry.space_group_name_H-M   'P 1'
#
loop_
_entity.id
_entity.type
_entity.pdbx_description
1 polymer ?
#
loop_
_entity_poly.entity_id
_entity_poly.type
_entity_poly.pdbx_seq_one_letter_code
_entity_poly.pdbx_strand_id
1 'polypeptide(L)'
;MPRNSFELLKNKLVTKPVLQLYDPKLPLHVFCDASQVAIGAILKQPYSSGNLHPVSYHSRTLRSYEKNYCNTELECLAIVDALDKFYYYLQESLEE
;
A
#
# COMPACT_ATOMS: atom_id res chain seq x y z
N MET A 1 8.18 10.29 26.70
CA MET A 1 8.46 10.45 25.26
C MET A 1 7.73 9.46 24.35
N PRO A 2 7.64 8.12 24.61
CA PRO A 2 7.04 7.19 23.63
C PRO A 2 5.53 7.35 23.44
N ARG A 3 4.81 7.77 24.48
CA ARG A 3 3.35 7.87 24.46
C ARG A 3 2.86 9.01 23.55
N ASN A 4 3.54 10.15 23.58
CA ASN A 4 3.13 11.31 22.77
C ASN A 4 3.40 11.08 21.28
N SER A 5 4.49 10.41 20.90
CA SER A 5 4.76 10.07 19.50
C SER A 5 3.79 9.01 18.96
N PHE A 6 3.42 8.01 19.76
CA PHE A 6 2.43 7.02 19.36
C PHE A 6 1.03 7.62 19.20
N GLU A 7 0.59 8.46 20.14
CA GLU A 7 -0.70 9.15 20.03
C GLU A 7 -0.70 10.17 18.88
N LEU A 8 0.44 10.84 18.62
CA LEU A 8 0.58 11.69 17.44
C LEU A 8 0.46 10.88 16.13
N LEU A 9 1.10 9.71 16.05
CA LEU A 9 1.01 8.84 14.89
C LEU A 9 -0.44 8.37 14.66
N LYS A 10 -1.12 7.91 15.72
CA LYS A 10 -2.55 7.56 15.64
C LYS A 10 -3.38 8.73 15.12
N ASN A 11 -3.19 9.93 15.70
CA ASN A 11 -3.92 11.12 15.27
C ASN A 11 -3.65 11.45 13.80
N LYS A 12 -2.41 11.35 13.34
CA LYS A 12 -2.06 11.55 11.93
C LYS A 12 -2.68 10.51 11.01
N LEU A 13 -2.80 9.26 11.45
CA LEU A 13 -3.46 8.19 10.68
C LEU A 13 -4.98 8.37 10.55
N VAL A 14 -5.62 9.08 11.49
CA VAL A 14 -7.09 9.27 11.48
C VAL A 14 -7.53 10.67 11.02
N THR A 15 -6.60 11.61 10.86
CA THR A 15 -6.91 12.98 10.45
C THR A 15 -6.87 13.13 8.94
N LYS A 16 -7.84 13.87 8.37
CA LYS A 16 -7.97 14.06 6.92
C LYS A 16 -6.73 14.73 6.28
N PRO A 17 -6.41 14.40 5.01
CA PRO A 17 -6.99 13.32 4.22
C PRO A 17 -6.33 11.99 4.62
N VAL A 18 -7.13 11.01 5.07
CA VAL A 18 -6.61 9.68 5.40
C VAL A 18 -6.40 8.87 4.11
N LEU A 19 -7.30 9.04 3.16
CA LEU A 19 -7.26 8.48 1.81
C LEU A 19 -7.72 9.55 0.80
N GLN A 20 -7.10 9.56 -0.37
CA GLN A 20 -7.52 10.30 -1.55
C GLN A 20 -8.45 9.43 -2.39
N LEU A 21 -9.45 10.05 -3.03
CA LEU A 21 -10.27 9.36 -4.02
C LEU A 21 -9.44 9.07 -5.28
N TYR A 22 -9.61 7.88 -5.82
CA TYR A 22 -8.98 7.48 -7.07
C TYR A 22 -9.40 8.41 -8.21
N ASP A 23 -8.42 8.88 -8.99
CA ASP A 23 -8.62 9.64 -10.22
C ASP A 23 -7.96 8.91 -11.40
N PRO A 24 -8.73 8.39 -12.38
CA PRO A 24 -8.17 7.64 -13.51
C PRO A 24 -7.13 8.40 -14.33
N LYS A 25 -7.15 9.75 -14.29
CA LYS A 25 -6.26 10.61 -15.10
C LYS A 25 -4.87 10.79 -14.48
N LEU A 26 -4.67 10.32 -13.26
CA LEU A 26 -3.42 10.51 -12.52
C LEU A 26 -2.61 9.21 -12.50
N PRO A 27 -1.27 9.31 -12.64
CA PRO A 27 -0.42 8.12 -12.61
C PRO A 27 -0.52 7.41 -11.26
N LEU A 28 -0.49 6.08 -11.31
CA LEU A 28 -0.54 5.22 -10.13
C LEU A 28 0.86 4.79 -9.72
N HIS A 29 1.09 4.79 -8.40
CA HIS A 29 2.31 4.30 -7.80
C HIS A 29 1.97 3.23 -6.77
N VAL A 30 2.43 2.00 -7.02
CA VAL A 30 2.28 0.88 -6.08
C VAL A 30 3.58 0.72 -5.31
N PHE A 31 3.47 0.73 -3.97
CA PHE A 31 4.57 0.42 -3.06
C PHE A 31 4.26 -0.89 -2.38
N CYS A 32 5.23 -1.80 -2.32
CA CYS A 32 5.11 -3.09 -1.65
C CYS A 32 6.23 -3.22 -0.61
N ASP A 33 5.95 -3.96 0.45
CA ASP A 33 6.93 -4.33 1.46
C ASP A 33 6.58 -5.71 2.03
N ALA A 34 7.61 -6.47 2.40
CA ALA A 34 7.44 -7.80 2.95
C ALA A 34 8.23 -8.00 4.24
N SER A 35 7.69 -8.87 5.10
CA SER A 35 8.35 -9.31 6.33
C SER A 35 8.12 -10.80 6.53
N GLN A 36 8.83 -11.40 7.47
CA GLN A 36 8.60 -12.81 7.86
C GLN A 36 7.24 -13.07 8.53
N VAL A 37 6.42 -12.04 8.71
CA VAL A 37 5.11 -12.14 9.35
C VAL A 37 3.98 -11.82 8.38
N ALA A 38 4.14 -10.79 7.57
CA ALA A 38 3.09 -10.25 6.70
C ALA A 38 3.68 -9.56 5.47
N ILE A 39 2.84 -9.41 4.46
CA ILE A 39 3.08 -8.56 3.29
C ILE A 39 2.14 -7.36 3.33
N GLY A 40 2.59 -6.25 2.77
CA GLY A 40 1.83 -5.02 2.67
C GLY A 40 2.03 -4.31 1.35
N ALA A 41 1.02 -3.56 0.94
CA ALA A 41 1.08 -2.72 -0.24
C ALA A 41 0.24 -1.45 -0.09
N ILE A 42 0.64 -0.40 -0.79
CA ILE A 42 -0.04 0.90 -0.80
C ILE A 42 -0.12 1.39 -2.24
N LEU A 43 -1.34 1.71 -2.68
CA LEU A 43 -1.60 2.43 -3.91
C LEU A 43 -1.63 3.93 -3.63
N LYS A 44 -0.84 4.71 -4.37
CA LYS A 44 -0.77 6.16 -4.23
C LYS A 44 -0.94 6.88 -5.57
N GLN A 45 -1.46 8.09 -5.50
CA GLN A 45 -1.53 9.02 -6.62
C GLN A 45 -0.97 10.38 -6.22
N PRO A 46 -0.48 11.20 -7.17
CA PRO A 46 -0.17 12.59 -6.89
C PRO A 46 -1.39 13.35 -6.34
N TYR A 47 -1.16 14.19 -5.34
CA TYR A 47 -2.15 15.14 -4.86
C TYR A 47 -1.83 16.55 -5.34
N SER A 48 -2.73 17.51 -5.12
CA SER A 48 -2.58 18.92 -5.52
C SER A 48 -1.31 19.59 -4.99
N SER A 49 -0.72 19.06 -3.92
CA SER A 49 0.54 19.52 -3.33
C SER A 49 1.81 18.92 -3.97
N GLY A 50 1.67 18.06 -4.99
CA GLY A 50 2.79 17.34 -5.64
C GLY A 50 3.28 16.11 -4.87
N ASN A 51 2.79 15.88 -3.64
CA ASN A 51 3.12 14.69 -2.86
C ASN A 51 2.23 13.51 -3.24
N LEU A 52 2.78 12.30 -3.16
CA LEU A 52 2.02 11.06 -3.33
C LEU A 52 1.12 10.82 -2.12
N HIS A 53 -0.18 10.77 -2.34
CA HIS A 53 -1.17 10.51 -1.33
C HIS A 53 -1.74 9.09 -1.47
N PRO A 54 -1.95 8.36 -0.37
CA PRO A 54 -2.59 7.06 -0.37
C PRO A 54 -4.02 7.11 -0.93
N VAL A 55 -4.33 6.18 -1.83
CA VAL A 55 -5.67 5.90 -2.37
C VAL A 55 -6.24 4.63 -1.74
N SER A 56 -5.40 3.60 -1.58
CA SER A 56 -5.80 2.34 -0.96
C SER A 56 -4.61 1.67 -0.25
N TYR A 57 -4.91 0.97 0.84
CA TYR A 57 -3.96 0.16 1.59
C TYR A 57 -4.37 -1.31 1.50
N HIS A 58 -3.36 -2.18 1.45
CA HIS A 58 -3.55 -3.62 1.52
C HIS A 58 -2.50 -4.23 2.42
N SER A 59 -2.89 -5.18 3.24
CA SER A 59 -1.95 -6.00 4.00
C SER A 59 -2.61 -7.31 4.40
N ARG A 60 -1.78 -8.35 4.50
CA ARG A 60 -2.21 -9.65 5.02
C ARG A 60 -1.05 -10.39 5.66
N THR A 61 -1.37 -11.19 6.67
CA THR A 61 -0.42 -12.12 7.27
C THR A 61 -0.06 -13.24 6.28
N LEU A 62 1.18 -13.72 6.37
CA LEU A 62 1.63 -14.87 5.60
C LEU A 62 0.85 -16.13 5.96
N ARG A 63 0.46 -16.89 4.93
CA ARG A 63 -0.09 -18.24 5.07
C ARG A 63 1.00 -19.19 5.57
N SER A 64 0.60 -20.29 6.19
CA SER A 64 1.55 -21.24 6.80
C SER A 64 2.65 -21.73 5.86
N TYR A 65 2.34 -21.91 4.58
CA TYR A 65 3.31 -22.34 3.58
C TYR A 65 4.23 -21.20 3.09
N GLU A 66 3.73 -19.96 3.02
CA GLU A 66 4.49 -18.78 2.59
C GLU A 66 5.56 -18.39 3.61
N LYS A 67 5.41 -18.78 4.88
CA LYS A 67 6.43 -18.56 5.92
C LYS A 67 7.77 -19.25 5.65
N ASN A 68 7.80 -20.22 4.73
CA ASN A 68 9.03 -20.92 4.36
C ASN A 68 9.78 -20.25 3.21
N TYR A 69 9.21 -19.19 2.61
CA TYR A 69 9.84 -18.45 1.52
C TYR A 69 11.02 -17.63 2.03
N CYS A 70 12.07 -17.51 1.21
CA CYS A 70 13.16 -16.60 1.48
C CYS A 70 12.71 -15.14 1.32
N ASN A 71 13.50 -14.19 1.83
CA ASN A 71 13.13 -12.78 1.80
C ASN A 71 12.83 -12.28 0.37
N THR A 72 13.63 -12.67 -0.62
CA THR A 72 13.40 -12.28 -2.02
C THR A 72 12.09 -12.82 -2.57
N GLU A 73 11.72 -14.05 -2.24
CA GLU A 73 10.43 -14.64 -2.63
C GLU A 73 9.25 -13.93 -1.94
N LEU A 74 9.42 -13.49 -0.69
CA LEU A 74 8.42 -12.70 0.02
C LEU A 74 8.21 -11.31 -0.60
N GLU A 75 9.28 -10.64 -1.04
CA GLU A 75 9.18 -9.38 -1.78
C GLU A 75 8.42 -9.58 -3.12
N CYS A 76 8.76 -10.64 -3.87
CA CYS A 76 8.04 -10.98 -5.09
C CYS A 76 6.56 -11.31 -4.82
N LEU A 77 6.27 -12.04 -3.75
CA LEU A 77 4.90 -12.34 -3.32
C LEU A 77 4.13 -11.05 -3.00
N ALA A 78 4.75 -10.08 -2.31
CA ALA A 78 4.11 -8.79 -2.02
C ALA A 78 3.75 -8.03 -3.29
N ILE A 79 4.61 -8.05 -4.31
CA ILE A 79 4.34 -7.43 -5.61
C ILE A 79 3.16 -8.12 -6.31
N VAL A 80 3.18 -9.44 -6.43
CA VAL A 80 2.11 -10.19 -7.11
C VAL A 80 0.78 -10.01 -6.40
N ASP A 81 0.77 -10.10 -5.07
CA ASP A 81 -0.42 -9.92 -4.24
C ASP A 81 -0.99 -8.49 -4.33
N ALA A 82 -0.12 -7.48 -4.42
CA ALA A 82 -0.53 -6.09 -4.62
C ALA A 82 -1.15 -5.86 -6.00
N LEU A 83 -0.57 -6.44 -7.05
CA LEU A 83 -1.11 -6.33 -8.42
C LEU A 83 -2.48 -6.99 -8.54
N ASP A 84 -2.66 -8.18 -7.94
CA ASP A 84 -3.95 -8.86 -7.87
C ASP A 84 -4.97 -8.03 -7.08
N LYS A 85 -4.56 -7.50 -5.92
CA LYS A 85 -5.46 -6.70 -5.08
C LYS A 85 -5.88 -5.39 -5.72
N PHE A 86 -4.97 -4.70 -6.39
CA PHE A 86 -5.21 -3.41 -7.03
C PHE A 86 -5.58 -3.53 -8.51
N TYR A 87 -5.86 -4.74 -8.99
CA TYR A 87 -6.14 -5.04 -10.40
C TYR A 87 -7.14 -4.06 -11.03
N TYR A 88 -8.26 -3.78 -10.36
CA TYR A 88 -9.29 -2.88 -10.88
C TYR A 88 -8.80 -1.43 -11.05
N TYR A 89 -7.94 -0.93 -10.16
CA TYR A 89 -7.37 0.43 -10.30
C TYR A 89 -6.32 0.49 -11.40
N LEU A 90 -5.54 -0.59 -11.56
CA LEU A 90 -4.45 -0.66 -12.53
C LEU A 90 -4.97 -0.90 -13.95
N GLN A 91 -6.02 -1.70 -14.13
CA GLN A 91 -6.59 -1.98 -15.44
C GLN A 91 -7.18 -0.71 -16.09
N GLU A 92 -7.96 0.08 -15.35
CA GLU A 92 -8.55 1.31 -15.88
C GLU A 92 -7.49 2.34 -16.33
N SER A 93 -6.30 2.32 -15.71
CA SER A 93 -5.20 3.20 -16.09
C SER A 93 -4.42 2.76 -17.36
N LEU A 94 -4.68 1.56 -17.87
CA LEU A 94 -3.99 0.98 -19.03
C LEU A 94 -4.81 1.09 -20.34
N GLU A 95 -6.05 1.57 -20.26
CA GLU A 95 -6.94 1.74 -21.42
C GLU A 95 -6.81 3.13 -22.10
N GLU A 96 -5.74 3.89 -21.81
CA GLU A 96 -5.36 5.15 -22.50
C GLU A 96 -4.21 4.98 -23.50
#